data_AF-A0A381VG36-F1
#
_entry.id   AF-A0A381VG36-F1
#
_cell.length_a   1.000
_cell.length_b   1.000
_cell.length_c   1.000
_cell.angle_alpha   90.00
_cell.angle_beta   90.00
_cell.angle_gamma   90.00
#
_symmetry.space_group_name_H-M   'P 1'
#
loop_
_entity.id
_entity.type
_entity.pdbx_description
1 polymer ?
#
loop_
_entity_poly.entity_id
_entity_poly.type
_entity_poly.pdbx_seq_one_letter_code
_entity_poly.pdbx_strand_id
1 'polypeptide(L)'
;MGDTEGDIPTGRDVEWEPLVDYRRNGVSETTIHGAVAWSSGDKIIHSFGGNVLCYGRSMMKPLMLRVFTDELSNLNWNQKAISVASHNGTSEHVKAAQSLLPKSDWGLMQTPLDLPLVQFGRQVRRARRW
;
A
#
# COMPACT_ATOMS: atom_id res chain seq x y z
N MET A 1 17.79 13.11 -6.13
CA MET A 1 17.41 11.71 -5.86
C MET A 1 16.98 11.04 -7.16
N GLY A 2 17.73 10.04 -7.62
CA GLY A 2 17.52 9.29 -8.87
C GLY A 2 18.72 9.47 -9.81
N ASP A 3 19.39 8.36 -10.10
CA ASP A 3 20.53 8.27 -11.03
C ASP A 3 20.04 8.55 -12.46
N THR A 4 20.84 9.27 -13.24
CA THR A 4 20.54 9.62 -14.64
C THR A 4 21.37 8.82 -15.63
N GLU A 5 22.26 7.96 -15.13
CA GLU A 5 23.14 7.15 -15.96
C GLU A 5 22.45 5.82 -16.32
N GLY A 6 21.75 5.80 -17.46
CA GLY A 6 21.24 4.57 -18.06
C GLY A 6 20.12 4.78 -19.09
N ASP A 7 19.94 3.80 -19.99
CA ASP A 7 18.90 3.80 -21.04
C ASP A 7 17.47 3.51 -20.50
N ILE A 8 17.31 3.45 -19.19
CA ILE A 8 16.03 3.13 -18.54
C ILE A 8 15.38 4.46 -18.15
N PRO A 9 14.22 4.82 -18.74
CA PRO A 9 13.50 6.01 -18.35
C PRO A 9 13.23 5.96 -16.84
N THR A 10 13.81 6.90 -16.13
CA THR A 10 13.38 7.16 -14.76
C THR A 10 12.06 7.91 -14.86
N GLY A 11 11.18 7.84 -13.86
CA GLY A 11 9.91 8.57 -13.87
C GLY A 11 10.04 10.10 -13.91
N ARG A 12 11.11 10.67 -14.45
CA ARG A 12 11.31 12.08 -14.76
C ARG A 12 11.01 12.41 -16.23
N ASP A 13 11.17 11.44 -17.13
CA ASP A 13 11.03 11.63 -18.58
C ASP A 13 9.58 11.40 -19.07
N VAL A 14 8.63 11.35 -18.14
CA VAL A 14 7.21 11.12 -18.41
C VAL A 14 6.46 12.42 -18.16
N GLU A 15 5.60 12.82 -19.09
CA GLU A 15 4.67 13.94 -18.84
C GLU A 15 3.65 13.51 -17.78
N TRP A 16 3.86 13.98 -16.56
CA TRP A 16 3.01 13.64 -15.42
C TRP A 16 1.81 14.57 -15.36
N GLU A 17 0.61 13.98 -15.46
CA GLU A 17 -0.63 14.73 -15.24
C GLU A 17 -0.99 14.79 -13.74
N PRO A 18 -1.41 15.97 -13.22
CA PRO A 18 -1.88 16.09 -11.86
C PRO A 18 -3.28 15.48 -11.73
N LEU A 19 -3.39 14.33 -11.04
CA LEU A 19 -4.67 13.69 -10.75
C LEU A 19 -5.43 14.41 -9.64
N VAL A 20 -4.70 14.81 -8.60
CA VAL A 20 -5.26 15.49 -7.43
C VAL A 20 -4.31 16.60 -7.03
N ASP A 21 -4.82 17.82 -6.92
CA ASP A 21 -4.12 18.96 -6.36
C ASP A 21 -4.84 19.43 -5.09
N TYR A 22 -4.32 19.02 -3.92
CA TYR A 22 -4.88 19.43 -2.65
C TYR A 22 -4.34 20.81 -2.27
N ARG A 23 -5.25 21.79 -2.14
CA ARG A 23 -4.90 23.18 -1.86
C ARG A 23 -5.51 23.66 -0.55
N ARG A 24 -4.74 24.42 0.24
CA ARG A 24 -5.23 25.17 1.41
C ARG A 24 -4.99 26.65 1.18
N ASN A 25 -6.05 27.47 1.31
CA ASN A 25 -5.98 28.92 1.09
C ASN A 25 -5.39 29.30 -0.28
N GLY A 26 -5.71 28.54 -1.34
CA GLY A 26 -5.22 28.78 -2.71
C GLY A 26 -3.80 28.27 -2.99
N VAL A 27 -3.06 27.81 -1.98
CA VAL A 27 -1.71 27.25 -2.11
C VAL A 27 -1.79 25.74 -2.23
N SER A 28 -1.11 25.16 -3.22
CA SER A 28 -0.97 23.71 -3.35
C SER A 28 -0.12 23.16 -2.21
N GLU A 29 -0.69 22.29 -1.39
CA GLU A 29 0.02 21.57 -0.33
C GLU A 29 0.50 20.20 -0.81
N THR A 30 -0.22 19.54 -1.72
CA THR A 30 0.15 18.23 -2.25
C THR A 30 -0.46 18.01 -3.63
N THR A 31 0.38 17.74 -4.62
CA THR A 31 -0.05 17.30 -5.96
C THR A 31 0.29 15.83 -6.15
N ILE A 32 -0.72 15.00 -6.36
CA ILE A 32 -0.59 13.60 -6.72
C ILE A 32 -0.64 13.50 -8.24
N HIS A 33 0.44 13.02 -8.83
CA HIS A 33 0.53 12.77 -10.26
C HIS A 33 0.27 11.29 -10.57
N GLY A 34 -0.22 11.01 -11.77
CA GLY A 34 -0.40 9.64 -12.22
C GLY A 34 -1.37 9.51 -13.39
N ALA A 35 -1.84 8.28 -13.60
CA ALA A 35 -2.82 7.96 -14.62
C ALA A 35 -3.97 7.16 -14.01
N VAL A 36 -5.17 7.33 -14.57
CA VAL A 36 -6.37 6.58 -14.20
C VAL A 36 -7.16 6.24 -15.45
N ALA A 37 -7.68 5.01 -15.50
CA ALA A 37 -8.56 4.56 -16.57
C ALA A 37 -9.73 3.77 -15.99
N TRP A 38 -10.91 3.96 -16.57
CA TRP A 38 -12.10 3.18 -16.32
C TRP A 38 -12.40 2.34 -17.54
N SER A 39 -12.55 1.04 -17.34
CA SER A 39 -12.91 0.10 -18.39
C SER A 39 -14.16 -0.69 -18.03
N SER A 40 -14.88 -1.17 -19.05
CA SER A 40 -15.92 -2.17 -18.92
C SER A 40 -15.65 -3.26 -19.96
N GLY A 41 -15.40 -4.48 -19.47
CA GLY A 41 -14.86 -5.56 -20.30
C GLY A 41 -13.51 -5.16 -20.89
N ASP A 42 -13.43 -5.19 -22.22
CA ASP A 42 -12.27 -4.82 -23.04
C ASP A 42 -12.28 -3.36 -23.51
N LYS A 43 -13.34 -2.60 -23.22
CA LYS A 43 -13.49 -1.21 -23.67
C LYS A 43 -13.08 -0.22 -22.59
N ILE A 44 -12.18 0.69 -22.93
CA ILE A 44 -11.87 1.87 -22.11
C ILE A 44 -13.00 2.89 -22.28
N ILE A 45 -13.65 3.26 -21.18
CA ILE A 45 -14.73 4.26 -21.14
C ILE A 45 -14.12 5.66 -21.00
N HIS A 46 -13.10 5.79 -20.16
CA HIS A 46 -12.39 7.03 -19.93
C HIS A 46 -10.96 6.76 -19.46
N SER A 47 -10.03 7.64 -19.81
CA SER A 47 -8.64 7.58 -19.37
C SER A 47 -8.04 8.97 -19.27
N PHE A 48 -7.20 9.18 -18.27
CA PHE A 48 -6.48 10.42 -18.01
C PHE A 48 -5.06 10.10 -17.52
N GLY A 49 -4.07 10.92 -17.87
CA GLY A 49 -2.69 10.76 -17.40
C GLY A 49 -1.76 9.89 -18.26
N GLY A 50 -2.22 9.36 -19.40
CA GLY A 50 -1.35 8.67 -20.36
C GLY A 50 -0.69 7.38 -19.85
N ASN A 51 0.45 7.01 -20.44
CA ASN A 51 1.20 5.80 -20.11
C ASN A 51 2.36 6.11 -19.16
N VAL A 52 2.08 6.00 -17.87
CA VAL A 52 3.02 6.34 -16.81
C VAL A 52 3.74 5.10 -16.30
N LEU A 53 5.07 5.07 -16.45
CA LEU A 53 5.89 4.03 -15.82
C LEU A 53 6.11 4.37 -14.34
N CYS A 54 5.54 3.55 -13.45
CA CYS A 54 5.70 3.72 -12.02
C CYS A 54 6.17 2.43 -11.33
N TYR A 55 6.94 2.60 -10.26
CA TYR A 55 7.30 1.48 -9.39
C TYR A 55 6.14 1.15 -8.45
N GLY A 56 5.33 0.14 -8.83
CA GLY A 56 4.03 -0.14 -8.21
C GLY A 56 4.04 -0.60 -6.74
N ARG A 57 5.19 -0.99 -6.17
CA ARG A 57 5.31 -1.49 -4.79
C ARG A 57 4.22 -2.54 -4.48
N SER A 58 3.39 -2.32 -3.45
CA SER A 58 2.32 -3.25 -3.07
C SER A 58 1.27 -3.50 -4.16
N MET A 59 1.16 -2.65 -5.19
CA MET A 59 0.30 -2.91 -6.35
C MET A 59 0.75 -4.15 -7.15
N MET A 60 1.96 -4.65 -6.92
CA MET A 60 2.47 -5.88 -7.55
C MET A 60 1.93 -7.17 -6.92
N LYS A 61 1.27 -7.09 -5.76
CA LYS A 61 0.80 -8.27 -5.02
C LYS A 61 -0.17 -9.17 -5.81
N PRO A 62 -1.10 -8.67 -6.63
CA PRO A 62 -1.93 -9.54 -7.48
C PRO A 62 -1.10 -10.42 -8.42
N LEU A 63 0.01 -9.89 -8.96
CA LEU A 63 0.93 -10.67 -9.79
C LEU A 63 1.70 -11.71 -8.97
N MET A 64 2.15 -11.35 -7.78
CA MET A 64 2.77 -12.29 -6.84
C MET A 64 1.79 -13.39 -6.41
N LEU A 65 0.50 -13.07 -6.21
CA LEU A 65 -0.52 -14.04 -5.83
C LEU A 65 -0.76 -15.13 -6.87
N ARG A 66 -0.52 -14.84 -8.15
CA ARG A 66 -0.72 -15.80 -9.22
C ARG A 66 0.05 -17.09 -8.98
N VAL A 67 1.23 -17.02 -8.36
CA VAL A 67 2.04 -18.21 -8.06
C VAL A 67 1.60 -18.95 -6.80
N PHE A 68 0.85 -18.31 -5.89
CA PHE A 68 0.38 -18.89 -4.63
C PHE A 68 -1.11 -19.27 -4.65
N THR A 69 -1.76 -19.19 -5.81
CA THR A 69 -3.21 -19.37 -5.91
C THR A 69 -3.65 -20.75 -5.41
N ASP A 70 -2.88 -21.78 -5.73
CA ASP A 70 -3.17 -23.16 -5.31
C ASP A 70 -2.91 -23.38 -3.81
N GLU A 71 -1.82 -22.82 -3.27
CA GLU A 71 -1.50 -22.94 -1.84
C GLU A 71 -2.51 -22.22 -0.94
N LEU A 72 -3.09 -21.12 -1.44
CA LEU A 72 -4.11 -20.38 -0.71
C LEU A 72 -5.52 -20.93 -0.97
N SER A 73 -5.69 -21.99 -1.77
CA SER A 73 -7.01 -22.49 -2.20
C SER A 73 -7.94 -22.82 -1.04
N ASN A 74 -7.41 -23.49 -0.01
CA ASN A 74 -8.14 -23.96 1.18
C ASN A 74 -8.47 -22.86 2.19
N LEU A 75 -7.96 -21.64 2.00
CA LEU A 75 -8.24 -20.52 2.87
C LEU A 75 -9.62 -19.91 2.59
N ASN A 76 -10.27 -19.44 3.66
CA ASN A 76 -11.48 -18.64 3.51
C ASN A 76 -11.17 -17.22 2.99
N TRP A 77 -12.20 -16.46 2.61
CA TRP A 77 -12.02 -15.12 2.02
C TRP A 77 -11.29 -14.13 2.95
N ASN A 78 -11.52 -14.18 4.25
CA ASN A 78 -10.84 -13.30 5.20
C ASN A 78 -9.34 -13.64 5.31
N GLN A 79 -9.02 -14.93 5.32
CA GLN A 79 -7.65 -15.45 5.32
C GLN A 79 -6.91 -15.12 4.00
N LYS A 80 -7.59 -15.24 2.86
CA LYS A 80 -7.05 -14.81 1.56
C LYS A 80 -6.78 -13.31 1.55
N ALA A 81 -7.72 -12.50 2.03
CA ALA A 81 -7.56 -11.05 2.09
C ALA A 81 -6.37 -10.62 2.98
N ILE A 82 -6.24 -11.19 4.18
CA ILE A 82 -5.15 -10.81 5.09
C ILE A 82 -3.78 -11.28 4.57
N SER A 83 -3.70 -12.38 3.80
CA SER A 83 -2.45 -12.86 3.19
C SER A 83 -1.80 -11.85 2.22
N VAL A 84 -2.58 -10.90 1.69
CA VAL A 84 -2.09 -9.85 0.78
C VAL A 84 -2.20 -8.44 1.34
N ALA A 85 -2.65 -8.28 2.58
CA ALA A 85 -2.68 -6.99 3.24
C ALA A 85 -1.28 -6.36 3.26
N SER A 86 -1.19 -5.06 2.98
CA SER A 86 0.08 -4.32 3.06
C SER A 86 0.35 -3.74 4.43
N HIS A 87 -0.73 -3.53 5.19
CA HIS A 87 -0.68 -3.02 6.54
C HIS A 87 -1.70 -3.83 7.35
N ASN A 88 -1.35 -4.09 8.59
CA ASN A 88 -2.25 -4.61 9.61
C ASN A 88 -2.15 -3.65 10.81
N GLY A 89 -3.16 -3.63 11.67
CA GLY A 89 -3.15 -2.64 12.75
C GLY A 89 -4.46 -2.48 13.50
N THR A 90 -5.52 -3.16 13.06
CA THR A 90 -6.76 -3.27 13.83
C THR A 90 -6.87 -4.67 14.44
N SER A 91 -7.72 -4.81 15.45
CA SER A 91 -8.06 -6.09 16.08
C SER A 91 -8.55 -7.13 15.07
N GLU A 92 -9.29 -6.68 14.06
CA GLU A 92 -9.86 -7.54 13.02
C GLU A 92 -8.76 -8.10 12.12
N HIS A 93 -7.77 -7.28 11.74
CA HIS A 93 -6.63 -7.74 10.96
C HIS A 93 -5.79 -8.75 11.74
N VAL A 94 -5.54 -8.50 13.03
CA VAL A 94 -4.79 -9.43 13.89
C VAL A 94 -5.54 -10.75 14.02
N LYS A 95 -6.85 -10.71 14.27
CA LYS A 95 -7.70 -11.90 14.35
C LYS A 95 -7.70 -12.70 13.04
N ALA A 96 -7.79 -12.02 11.89
CA ALA A 96 -7.73 -12.67 10.59
C ALA A 96 -6.38 -13.35 10.36
N ALA A 97 -5.28 -12.68 10.69
CA ALA A 97 -3.94 -13.25 10.55
C ALA A 97 -3.68 -14.42 11.51
N GLN A 98 -4.11 -14.32 12.77
CA GLN A 98 -4.06 -15.42 13.73
C GLN A 98 -4.88 -16.63 13.28
N SER A 99 -5.95 -16.43 12.51
CA SER A 99 -6.74 -17.54 11.97
C SER A 99 -6.00 -18.36 10.90
N LEU A 100 -4.88 -17.87 10.36
CA LEU A 100 -4.00 -18.64 9.47
C LEU A 100 -3.07 -19.60 10.24
N LEU A 101 -2.90 -19.37 11.54
CA LEU A 101 -1.86 -20.01 12.34
C LEU A 101 -2.46 -20.91 13.43
N PRO A 102 -1.78 -22.00 13.80
CA PRO A 102 -2.06 -22.70 15.04
C PRO A 102 -1.99 -21.74 16.24
N LYS A 103 -2.82 -21.98 17.27
CA LYS A 103 -2.85 -21.13 18.47
C LYS A 103 -1.50 -21.06 19.20
N SER A 104 -0.68 -22.10 19.11
CA SER A 104 0.70 -22.13 19.63
C SER A 104 1.58 -21.04 19.03
N ASP A 105 1.30 -20.65 17.78
CA ASP A 105 2.17 -19.80 16.98
C ASP A 105 1.72 -18.34 17.04
N TRP A 106 0.60 -18.04 17.71
CA TRP A 106 0.12 -16.67 17.88
C TRP A 106 1.13 -15.79 18.63
N GLY A 107 1.93 -16.40 19.51
CA GLY A 107 3.02 -15.72 20.21
C GLY A 107 4.15 -15.25 19.28
N LEU A 108 4.24 -15.75 18.04
CA LEU A 108 5.23 -15.31 17.05
C LEU A 108 4.82 -14.00 16.36
N MET A 109 3.54 -13.62 16.43
CA MET A 109 3.02 -12.38 15.86
C MET A 109 3.27 -11.18 16.79
N GLN A 110 4.54 -10.83 17.00
CA GLN A 110 4.97 -9.75 17.92
C GLN A 110 5.12 -8.38 17.25
N THR A 111 4.55 -8.16 16.06
CA THR A 111 4.65 -6.87 15.40
C THR A 111 3.86 -5.82 16.18
N PRO A 112 4.49 -4.74 16.68
CA PRO A 112 3.76 -3.65 17.31
C PRO A 112 2.69 -3.12 16.36
N LEU A 113 1.55 -2.66 16.89
CA LEU A 113 0.51 -2.04 16.06
C LEU A 113 1.13 -0.90 15.25
N ASP A 114 0.86 -0.88 13.94
CA ASP A 114 1.26 0.18 13.01
C ASP A 114 0.41 1.45 13.21
N LEU A 115 0.16 1.79 14.47
CA LEU A 115 -0.32 3.11 14.85
C LEU A 115 0.89 4.04 14.79
N PRO A 116 0.74 5.28 14.30
CA PRO A 116 1.83 6.24 14.34
C PRO A 116 2.35 6.29 15.77
N LEU A 117 3.64 5.94 15.93
CA LEU A 117 4.36 5.83 17.21
C LEU A 117 4.22 7.06 18.10
N VAL A 118 3.71 8.17 17.56
CA VAL A 118 3.28 9.36 18.26
C VAL A 118 2.09 9.96 17.49
N GLN A 119 0.94 10.11 18.14
CA GLN A 119 -0.14 10.97 17.63
C GLN A 119 0.46 12.38 17.44
N PHE A 120 0.37 12.97 16.24
CA PHE A 120 0.88 14.33 15.97
C PHE A 120 0.46 15.27 17.11
N GLY A 121 1.43 15.81 17.86
CA GLY A 121 1.19 16.68 19.02
C GLY A 121 1.35 16.05 20.42
N ARG A 122 1.54 14.74 20.56
CA ARG A 122 1.81 14.10 21.87
C ARG A 122 3.31 13.86 22.07
N GLN A 123 3.99 14.74 22.79
CA GLN A 123 5.38 14.49 23.18
C GLN A 123 5.43 13.28 24.14
N VAL A 124 6.01 12.15 23.70
CA VAL A 124 6.24 10.98 24.57
C VAL A 124 7.36 11.33 25.54
N ARG A 125 7.00 11.80 26.75
CA ARG A 125 7.97 11.98 27.82
C ARG A 125 8.38 10.62 28.35
N ARG A 126 9.68 10.30 28.25
CA ARG A 126 10.28 9.13 28.89
C ARG A 126 9.98 9.18 30.40
N ALA A 127 9.49 8.09 30.99
CA ALA A 127 9.28 8.02 32.42
C ALA A 127 10.60 8.31 33.16
N ARG A 128 10.59 9.25 34.11
CA ARG A 128 11.74 9.46 35.02
C ARG A 128 11.91 8.21 35.86
N ARG A 129 13.10 7.60 35.78
CA ARG A 129 13.52 6.58 36.73
C ARG A 129 13.74 7.28 38.07
N TRP A 130 12.99 6.87 39.08
CA TRP A 130 13.30 7.14 40.49
C TRP A 130 14.15 5.99 41.01
#